data_AF-A0AAW2K8H8-F1
#
_entry.id   AF-A0AAW2K8H8-F1
#
_cell.length_a   1.000
_cell.length_b   1.000
_cell.length_c   1.000
_cell.angle_alpha   90.00
_cell.angle_beta   90.00
_cell.angle_gamma   90.00
#
_symmetry.space_group_name_H-M   'P 1'
#
loop_
_entity.id
_entity.type
_entity.pdbx_description
1 polymer ?
#
loop_
_entity_poly.entity_id
_entity_poly.type
_entity_poly.pdbx_seq_one_letter_code
_entity_poly.pdbx_strand_id
1 'polypeptide(L)'
;MSSKTTSDMRWHAKKFIDVQGSLSHPGDSVAWKDFDKQYSDFARDPRNIRLGLATDGFNPFRNMSTSYSMWPIIVIPYNMPLYNCVKDEFFMMLLLIPGPHAPGKDIDVYLRPLINELNEL
;
A
#
# COMPACT_ATOMS: atom_id res chain seq x y z
N MET A 1 -17.48 8.40 -0.44
CA MET A 1 -16.54 8.51 0.72
C MET A 1 -17.19 9.32 1.82
N SER A 2 -17.16 8.85 3.07
CA SER A 2 -17.73 9.57 4.21
C SER A 2 -16.83 10.73 4.66
N SER A 3 -17.40 11.75 5.31
CA SER A 3 -16.64 12.82 5.97
C SER A 3 -15.64 12.25 6.99
N LYS A 4 -16.00 11.14 7.65
CA LYS A 4 -15.14 10.41 8.58
C LYS A 4 -13.90 9.83 7.88
N THR A 5 -14.09 9.16 6.73
CA THR A 5 -12.98 8.62 5.93
C THR A 5 -12.04 9.72 5.46
N THR A 6 -12.58 10.88 5.06
CA THR A 6 -11.79 12.04 4.64
C THR A 6 -10.92 12.59 5.78
N SER A 7 -11.44 12.61 7.00
CA SER A 7 -10.66 12.98 8.18
C SER A 7 -9.55 11.98 8.47
N ASP A 8 -9.84 10.68 8.33
CA ASP A 8 -8.89 9.60 8.57
C ASP A 8 -7.70 9.62 7.58
N MET A 9 -7.88 10.15 6.36
CA MET A 9 -6.77 10.35 5.39
C MET A 9 -5.71 11.36 5.83
N ARG A 10 -5.87 12.03 6.96
CA ARG A 10 -4.84 12.90 7.58
C ARG A 10 -4.42 12.40 8.97
N TRP A 11 -4.81 11.17 9.33
CA TRP A 11 -4.61 10.64 10.67
C TRP A 11 -3.13 10.52 11.02
N HIS A 12 -2.31 10.03 10.08
CA HIS A 12 -0.87 9.87 10.26
C HIS A 12 -0.15 11.15 10.73
N ALA A 13 -0.66 12.34 10.37
CA ALA A 13 -0.07 13.62 10.75
C ALA A 13 -0.65 14.22 12.05
N LYS A 14 -1.85 13.80 12.47
CA LYS A 14 -2.59 14.43 13.57
C LYS A 14 -2.57 13.65 14.89
N LYS A 15 -2.50 12.32 14.81
CA LYS A 15 -2.67 11.42 15.98
C LYS A 15 -1.48 10.49 16.18
N PHE A 16 -0.33 10.87 15.65
CA PHE A 16 0.93 10.17 15.82
C PHE A 16 1.36 10.23 17.29
N ILE A 17 1.12 9.15 18.04
CA ILE A 17 1.73 8.93 19.35
C ILE A 17 2.86 7.95 19.10
N ASP A 18 4.09 8.46 19.01
CA ASP A 18 5.29 7.63 18.96
C ASP A 18 5.42 6.94 20.33
N VAL A 19 4.95 5.69 20.41
CA VAL A 19 5.22 4.85 21.58
C VAL A 19 6.64 4.34 21.39
N GLN A 20 7.59 4.95 22.10
CA GLN A 20 9.00 4.62 21.98
C GLN A 20 9.22 3.09 22.01
N GLY A 21 9.79 2.57 20.93
CA GLY A 21 10.10 1.14 20.79
C GLY A 21 9.00 0.26 20.21
N SER A 22 7.84 0.81 19.80
CA SER A 22 6.75 0.06 19.15
C SER A 22 6.45 0.60 17.75
N LEU A 23 6.41 -0.30 16.76
CA LEU A 23 5.95 0.00 15.40
C LEU A 23 4.44 -0.32 15.32
N SER A 24 3.61 0.69 15.59
CA SER A 24 2.15 0.57 15.60
C SER A 24 1.52 1.01 14.27
N HIS A 25 2.29 1.69 13.41
CA HIS A 25 1.85 2.17 12.10
C HIS A 25 3.05 2.20 11.12
N PRO A 26 2.87 2.01 9.79
CA PRO A 26 3.97 2.16 8.83
C PRO A 26 4.72 3.50 8.91
N GLY A 27 4.01 4.55 9.32
CA GLY A 27 4.58 5.87 9.62
C GLY A 27 5.61 5.91 10.75
N ASP A 28 5.64 4.90 11.62
CA ASP A 28 6.63 4.81 12.70
C ASP A 28 7.99 4.32 12.19
N SER A 29 8.02 3.73 10.98
CA SER A 29 9.21 3.14 10.40
C SER A 29 10.29 4.17 10.07
N VAL A 30 11.55 3.73 10.16
CA VAL A 30 12.71 4.54 9.77
C VAL A 30 12.62 4.96 8.30
N ALA A 31 12.17 4.05 7.42
CA ALA A 31 12.00 4.32 5.99
C ALA A 31 11.03 5.49 5.73
N TRP A 32 9.91 5.54 6.45
CA TRP A 32 8.96 6.65 6.33
C TRP A 32 9.55 7.96 6.84
N LYS A 33 10.19 7.94 8.01
CA LYS A 33 10.84 9.11 8.61
C LYS A 33 11.94 9.66 7.70
N ASP A 34 12.70 8.79 7.03
CA ASP A 34 13.76 9.19 6.10
C ASP A 34 13.19 9.70 4.77
N PHE A 35 12.11 9.10 4.26
CA PHE A 35 11.37 9.63 3.12
C PHE A 35 10.85 11.05 3.39
N ASP A 36 10.25 11.29 4.56
CA ASP A 36 9.73 12.60 4.94
C ASP A 36 10.84 13.67 5.07
N LYS A 37 12.05 13.27 5.50
CA LYS A 37 13.22 14.16 5.50
C LYS A 37 13.69 14.49 4.08
N GLN A 38 13.72 13.49 3.20
CA GLN A 38 14.19 13.65 1.82
C GLN A 38 13.22 14.49 0.98
N TYR A 39 11.92 14.32 1.20
CA TYR A 39 10.85 14.98 0.45
C TYR A 39 10.01 15.87 1.37
N SER A 40 10.64 16.87 1.99
CA SER A 40 9.99 17.73 2.98
C SER A 40 8.78 18.49 2.44
N ASP A 41 8.80 18.90 1.16
CA ASP A 41 7.66 19.57 0.52
C ASP A 41 6.46 18.63 0.37
N PHE A 42 6.72 17.35 0.08
CA PHE A 42 5.69 16.32 0.06
C PHE A 42 5.15 16.05 1.47
N ALA A 43 6.04 15.90 2.46
CA ALA A 43 5.65 15.61 3.83
C ALA A 43 4.85 16.76 4.49
N ARG A 44 5.09 18.01 4.04
CA ARG A 44 4.43 19.21 4.57
C ARG A 44 2.92 19.21 4.38
N ASP A 45 2.41 18.63 3.28
CA ASP A 45 0.97 18.49 3.08
C ASP A 45 0.48 17.11 3.56
N PRO A 46 -0.24 17.01 4.69
CA PRO A 46 -0.75 15.75 5.20
C PRO A 46 -1.84 15.12 4.31
N ARG A 47 -2.26 15.79 3.24
CA ARG A 47 -3.16 15.22 2.22
C ARG A 47 -2.43 14.39 1.19
N ASN A 48 -1.10 14.55 1.08
CA ASN A 48 -0.30 13.75 0.16
C ASN A 48 -0.38 12.28 0.56
N ILE A 49 -0.82 11.45 -0.40
CA ILE A 49 -1.18 10.07 -0.15
C ILE A 49 0.08 9.22 -0.17
N ARG A 50 0.22 8.37 0.84
CA ARG A 50 1.25 7.36 0.95
C ARG A 50 0.58 5.99 0.81
N LEU A 51 1.03 5.25 -0.19
CA LEU A 51 0.44 3.99 -0.60
C LEU A 51 1.38 2.85 -0.23
N GLY A 52 0.83 1.83 0.42
CA GLY A 52 1.44 0.52 0.53
C GLY A 52 1.09 -0.33 -0.68
N LEU A 53 2.07 -1.00 -1.24
CA LEU A 53 1.90 -2.00 -2.29
C LEU A 53 2.20 -3.37 -1.71
N ALA A 54 1.28 -4.31 -1.88
CA ALA A 54 1.45 -5.69 -1.45
C ALA A 54 1.09 -6.65 -2.59
N THR A 55 1.87 -7.72 -2.74
CA THR A 55 1.57 -8.80 -3.66
C THR A 55 2.09 -10.11 -3.11
N ASP A 56 1.33 -11.19 -3.33
CA ASP A 56 1.70 -12.55 -2.97
C ASP A 56 1.04 -13.54 -3.93
N GLY A 57 1.63 -14.72 -4.10
CA GLY A 57 1.10 -15.77 -4.97
C GLY A 57 0.05 -16.60 -4.25
N PHE A 58 -1.19 -16.59 -4.72
CA PHE A 58 -2.24 -17.50 -4.23
C PHE A 58 -2.77 -18.40 -5.35
N ASN A 59 -3.35 -19.55 -4.97
CA ASN A 59 -3.95 -20.46 -5.93
C ASN A 59 -5.47 -20.49 -5.76
N PRO A 60 -6.26 -19.94 -6.70
CA PRO A 60 -7.72 -19.89 -6.58
C PRO A 60 -8.38 -21.28 -6.66
N PHE A 61 -7.70 -22.26 -7.26
CA PHE A 61 -8.22 -23.61 -7.49
C PHE A 61 -7.83 -24.60 -6.39
N ARG A 62 -7.04 -24.14 -5.40
CA ARG A 62 -6.60 -24.86 -4.19
C ARG A 62 -6.06 -26.28 -4.48
N ASN A 63 -6.94 -27.28 -4.59
CA ASN A 63 -6.60 -28.70 -4.77
C ASN A 63 -6.71 -29.21 -6.21
N MET A 64 -7.35 -28.50 -7.14
CA MET A 64 -7.58 -29.02 -8.50
C MET A 64 -6.37 -28.88 -9.42
N SER A 65 -5.44 -27.99 -9.07
CA SER A 65 -4.19 -27.81 -9.79
C SER A 65 -3.20 -27.09 -8.88
N THR A 66 -2.01 -27.64 -8.65
CA THR A 66 -0.93 -26.97 -7.91
C THR A 66 0.00 -26.17 -8.82
N SER A 67 -0.19 -26.24 -10.14
CA SER A 67 0.66 -25.59 -11.14
C SER A 67 0.23 -24.18 -11.51
N TYR A 68 -0.90 -23.69 -10.98
CA TYR A 68 -1.42 -22.37 -11.25
C TYR A 68 -1.36 -21.49 -9.99
N SER A 69 -0.89 -20.25 -10.16
CA SER A 69 -0.95 -19.20 -9.14
C SER A 69 -1.47 -17.91 -9.74
N MET A 70 -1.88 -16.98 -8.89
CA MET A 70 -2.32 -15.64 -9.24
C MET A 70 -1.73 -14.67 -8.22
N TRP A 71 -1.27 -13.53 -8.70
CA TRP A 71 -0.61 -12.52 -7.91
C TRP A 71 -1.43 -11.23 -8.00
N PRO A 72 -2.26 -10.91 -7.00
CA PRO A 72 -2.93 -9.64 -6.93
C PRO A 72 -1.91 -8.58 -6.52
N ILE A 73 -1.95 -7.43 -7.17
CA ILE A 73 -1.31 -6.20 -6.69
C ILE A 73 -2.38 -5.44 -5.90
N ILE A 74 -2.21 -5.38 -4.59
CA ILE A 74 -3.11 -4.70 -3.66
C ILE A 74 -2.46 -3.40 -3.20
N VAL A 75 -3.25 -2.33 -3.24
CA VAL A 75 -2.85 -1.00 -2.79
C VAL A 75 -3.65 -0.61 -1.56
N ILE A 76 -2.92 -0.11 -0.56
CA ILE A 76 -3.48 0.25 0.75
C ILE A 76 -3.07 1.68 1.08
N PRO A 77 -4.01 2.61 1.33
CA PRO A 77 -3.67 3.97 1.75
C PRO A 77 -3.22 4.01 3.22
N TYR A 78 -1.92 4.17 3.44
CA TYR A 78 -1.29 4.24 4.76
C TYR A 78 -1.45 5.59 5.47
N ASN A 79 -2.22 6.53 4.91
CA ASN A 79 -2.52 7.78 5.63
C ASN A 79 -3.48 7.58 6.81
N MET A 80 -4.23 6.48 6.78
CA MET A 80 -5.30 6.15 7.72
C MET A 80 -4.77 5.41 8.96
N PRO A 81 -5.56 5.35 10.05
CA PRO A 81 -5.24 4.51 11.19
C PRO A 81 -5.04 3.04 10.80
N LEU A 82 -4.16 2.32 11.51
CA LEU A 82 -3.85 0.91 11.22
C LEU A 82 -5.11 0.02 11.15
N TYR A 83 -6.10 0.25 12.02
CA TYR A 83 -7.35 -0.52 12.03
C TYR A 83 -8.21 -0.35 10.76
N ASN A 84 -7.98 0.70 9.96
CA ASN A 84 -8.57 0.83 8.63
C ASN A 84 -7.64 0.24 7.57
N CYS A 85 -6.32 0.43 7.69
CA CYS A 85 -5.32 -0.11 6.76
C CYS A 85 -5.29 -1.65 6.70
N VAL A 86 -5.92 -2.37 7.62
CA VAL A 86 -6.02 -3.84 7.62
C VAL A 86 -7.40 -4.36 7.19
N LYS A 87 -8.36 -3.48 6.92
CA LYS A 87 -9.69 -3.89 6.45
C LYS A 87 -9.70 -4.03 4.94
N ASP A 88 -10.35 -5.10 4.48
CA ASP A 88 -10.58 -5.42 3.08
C ASP A 88 -11.29 -4.29 2.31
N GLU A 89 -12.18 -3.54 2.96
CA GLU A 89 -12.85 -2.37 2.37
C GLU A 89 -11.88 -1.28 1.85
N PHE A 90 -10.65 -1.23 2.38
CA PHE A 90 -9.62 -0.26 1.96
C PHE A 90 -8.54 -0.90 1.07
N PHE A 91 -8.68 -2.17 0.73
CA PHE A 91 -7.78 -2.85 -0.19
C PHE A 91 -8.26 -2.60 -1.61
N MET A 92 -7.45 -1.88 -2.39
CA MET A 92 -7.72 -1.65 -3.79
C MET A 92 -6.88 -2.63 -4.61
N MET A 93 -7.53 -3.60 -5.25
CA MET A 93 -6.87 -4.49 -6.20
C MET A 93 -6.70 -3.76 -7.53
N LEU A 94 -5.46 -3.53 -7.95
CA LEU A 94 -5.17 -2.82 -9.20
C LEU A 94 -4.89 -3.77 -10.36
N LEU A 95 -4.14 -4.83 -10.10
CA LEU A 95 -3.68 -5.76 -11.13
C LEU A 95 -3.82 -7.19 -10.60
N LEU A 96 -4.07 -8.12 -11.52
CA LEU A 96 -4.13 -9.54 -11.23
C LEU A 96 -3.28 -10.27 -12.25
N ILE A 97 -2.12 -10.76 -11.81
CA ILE A 97 -1.10 -11.35 -12.68
C ILE A 97 -1.21 -12.87 -12.60
N PRO A 98 -1.49 -13.58 -13.71
CA PRO A 98 -1.52 -15.04 -13.73
C PRO A 98 -0.09 -15.61 -13.66
N GLY A 99 0.14 -16.53 -12.74
CA GLY A 99 1.35 -17.34 -12.62
C GLY A 99 1.30 -18.61 -13.49
N PRO A 100 2.21 -19.60 -13.29
CA PRO A 100 3.10 -19.79 -12.14
C PRO A 100 4.45 -19.08 -12.21
N HIS A 101 4.87 -18.61 -13.39
CA HIS A 101 6.19 -18.02 -13.60
C HIS A 101 6.23 -16.49 -13.44
N ALA A 102 5.06 -15.86 -13.40
CA ALA A 102 4.91 -14.43 -13.17
C ALA A 102 4.51 -14.15 -11.70
N PRO A 103 4.87 -12.97 -11.15
CA PRO A 103 5.57 -11.89 -11.84
C PRO A 103 7.08 -12.13 -11.96
N GLY A 104 7.66 -13.12 -11.26
CA GLY A 104 9.05 -13.55 -11.47
C GLY A 104 10.04 -12.39 -11.48
N LYS A 105 10.83 -12.28 -12.56
CA LYS A 105 11.75 -11.15 -12.80
C LYS A 105 11.08 -9.94 -13.46
N ASP A 106 9.88 -10.09 -13.99
CA ASP A 106 9.21 -9.10 -14.86
C ASP A 106 8.16 -8.27 -14.11
N ILE A 107 8.19 -8.25 -12.77
CA ILE A 107 7.22 -7.52 -11.94
C ILE A 107 7.20 -6.02 -12.28
N ASP A 108 8.35 -5.45 -12.62
CA ASP A 108 8.53 -4.06 -13.03
C ASP A 108 7.75 -3.72 -14.32
N VAL A 109 7.69 -4.66 -15.27
CA VAL A 109 6.90 -4.51 -16.50
C VAL A 109 5.42 -4.37 -16.17
N TYR A 110 4.91 -5.20 -15.25
CA TYR A 110 3.50 -5.15 -14.82
C TYR A 110 3.16 -3.91 -13.99
N LEU A 111 4.10 -3.38 -13.21
CA LEU A 111 3.89 -2.19 -12.39
C LEU A 111 4.04 -0.87 -13.17
N ARG A 112 4.56 -0.90 -14.40
CA ARG A 112 4.79 0.30 -15.21
C ARG A 112 3.54 1.18 -15.43
N PRO A 113 2.34 0.62 -15.73
CA PRO A 113 1.13 1.43 -15.85
C PRO A 113 0.79 2.14 -14.54
N LEU A 114 0.90 1.45 -13.40
CA LEU A 114 0.67 2.03 -12.08
C LEU A 114 1.65 3.18 -11.79
N ILE A 115 2.93 2.99 -12.09
CA ILE A 115 3.93 4.05 -11.89
C ILE A 115 3.63 5.27 -12.77
N ASN A 116 3.20 5.06 -14.02
CA ASN A 116 2.83 6.15 -14.90
C ASN A 116 1.64 6.95 -14.34
N GLU A 117 0.59 6.27 -13.89
CA GLU A 117 -0.58 6.91 -13.27
C GLU A 117 -0.19 7.70 -12.01
N LEU A 118 0.68 7.15 -11.16
CA LEU A 118 1.15 7.84 -9.95
C LEU A 118 2.00 9.08 -10.24
N ASN A 119 2.69 9.14 -11.38
CA ASN A 119 3.50 10.29 -11.78
C ASN A 119 2.68 11.41 -12.43
N GLU A 120 1.44 11.13 -12.86
CA GLU A 120 0.53 12.11 -13.46
C GLU A 120 -0.31 12.88 -12.42
N LEU A 121 -0.28 12.45 -11.15
CA LEU A 121 -0.99 13.06 -10.01
C LEU A 121 -0.20 14.20 -9.35
#